data_AF-A0A953X6H3-F1
#
_entry.id   AF-A0A953X6H3-F1
#
_cell.length_a   1.000
_cell.length_b   1.000
_cell.length_c   1.000
_cell.angle_alpha   90.00
_cell.angle_beta   90.00
_cell.angle_gamma   90.00
#
_symmetry.space_group_name_H-M   'P 1'
#
loop_
_entity.id
_entity.type
_entity.pdbx_description
1 polymer ?
#
loop_
_entity_poly.entity_id
_entity_poly.type
_entity_poly.pdbx_seq_one_letter_code
_entity_poly.pdbx_strand_id
1 'polypeptide(L)'
;MTDKTAILAQLTAEQDEAAGLEHGIKSDEWDRLVTRLNRQPNLVELGIYSVMWSEHCSYKSSRRHLSKFPTKGPRVIQGPGENAGVIDIGDGQAAIFKMESH
;
A
#
# COMPACT_ATOMS: atom_id res chain seq x y z
N MET A 1 32.59 5.61 -19.89
CA MET A 1 31.30 5.21 -19.30
C MET A 1 31.59 4.29 -18.13
N THR A 2 30.97 4.50 -16.97
CA THR A 2 31.12 3.59 -15.82
C THR A 2 30.44 2.26 -16.14
N ASP A 3 31.14 1.15 -15.94
CA ASP A 3 30.56 -0.19 -16.04
C ASP A 3 29.50 -0.36 -14.94
N LYS A 4 28.25 -0.56 -15.35
CA LYS A 4 27.09 -0.74 -14.45
C LYS A 4 26.67 -2.20 -14.32
N THR A 5 27.38 -3.13 -14.95
CA THR A 5 26.95 -4.52 -15.10
C THR A 5 26.75 -5.19 -13.74
N ALA A 6 27.69 -5.01 -12.81
CA ALA A 6 27.59 -5.57 -11.46
C ALA A 6 26.39 -5.01 -10.68
N ILE A 7 26.12 -3.71 -10.79
CA ILE A 7 24.99 -3.06 -10.12
C ILE A 7 23.66 -3.58 -10.70
N LEU A 8 23.55 -3.67 -12.03
CA LEU A 8 22.35 -4.16 -12.70
C LEU A 8 22.08 -5.63 -12.38
N ALA A 9 23.12 -6.47 -12.35
CA ALA A 9 22.99 -7.88 -11.97
C ALA A 9 22.42 -8.02 -10.55
N GLN A 10 22.88 -7.20 -9.60
CA GLN A 10 22.37 -7.22 -8.24
C GLN A 10 20.93 -6.72 -8.13
N LEU A 11 20.56 -5.66 -8.87
CA LEU A 11 19.21 -5.09 -8.84
C LEU A 11 18.17 -5.95 -9.55
N THR A 12 18.60 -6.84 -10.46
CA THR A 12 17.70 -7.72 -11.22
C THR A 12 17.70 -9.16 -10.72
N ALA A 13 18.51 -9.48 -9.71
CA ALA A 13 18.56 -10.80 -9.11
C ALA A 13 17.19 -11.18 -8.52
N GLU A 14 16.65 -12.30 -8.99
CA GLU A 14 15.40 -12.87 -8.50
C GLU A 14 15.54 -13.32 -7.03
N GLN A 15 14.47 -13.16 -6.28
CA GLN A 15 14.36 -13.54 -4.87
C GLN A 15 13.43 -14.74 -4.72
N ASP A 16 13.73 -15.60 -3.74
CA ASP A 16 12.93 -16.77 -3.41
C ASP A 16 11.95 -16.52 -2.25
N GLU A 17 11.12 -17.53 -1.95
CA GLU A 17 10.13 -17.43 -0.88
C GLU A 17 10.77 -17.22 0.50
N ALA A 18 11.97 -17.76 0.73
CA ALA A 18 12.68 -17.59 1.98
C ALA A 18 13.02 -16.11 2.22
N ALA A 19 13.55 -15.42 1.20
CA ALA A 19 13.76 -13.97 1.24
C ALA A 19 12.42 -13.22 1.44
N GLY A 20 11.34 -13.70 0.83
CA GLY A 20 9.99 -13.16 1.02
C GLY A 20 9.51 -13.20 2.47
N LEU A 21 9.66 -14.35 3.12
CA LEU A 21 9.29 -14.57 4.52
C LEU A 21 10.12 -13.68 5.47
N GLU A 22 11.41 -13.51 5.20
CA GLU A 22 12.28 -12.58 5.95
C GLU A 22 11.79 -11.12 5.84
N HIS A 23 11.19 -10.75 4.71
CA HIS A 23 10.58 -9.42 4.50
C HIS A 23 9.14 -9.32 5.05
N GLY A 24 8.63 -10.34 5.75
CA GLY A 24 7.29 -10.32 6.34
C GLY A 24 6.16 -10.57 5.34
N ILE A 25 6.47 -11.04 4.13
CA ILE A 25 5.48 -11.57 3.19
C ILE A 25 5.11 -12.98 3.64
N LYS A 26 3.82 -13.25 3.87
CA LYS A 26 3.35 -14.60 4.20
C LYS A 26 3.42 -15.51 2.97
N SER A 27 3.50 -16.83 3.17
CA SER A 27 3.50 -17.79 2.04
C SER A 27 2.30 -17.63 1.09
N ASP A 28 1.10 -17.36 1.60
CA ASP A 28 -0.07 -17.12 0.74
C ASP A 28 -0.02 -15.78 -0.02
N GLU A 29 0.71 -14.80 0.52
CA GLU A 29 1.01 -13.53 -0.15
C GLU A 29 2.12 -13.74 -1.21
N TRP A 30 3.12 -14.58 -0.92
CA TRP A 30 4.19 -14.91 -1.87
C TRP A 30 3.65 -15.49 -3.17
N ASP A 31 2.77 -16.48 -3.09
CA ASP A 31 2.15 -17.08 -4.28
C ASP A 31 1.41 -16.04 -5.12
N ARG A 32 0.72 -15.10 -4.47
CA ARG A 32 0.02 -14.00 -5.15
C ARG A 32 0.98 -13.01 -5.78
N LEU A 33 2.11 -12.74 -5.14
CA LEU A 33 3.16 -11.85 -5.64
C LEU A 33 3.75 -12.41 -6.94
N VAL A 34 4.22 -13.66 -6.90
CA VAL A 34 4.80 -14.33 -8.08
C VAL A 34 3.76 -14.44 -9.21
N THR A 35 2.50 -14.76 -8.87
CA THR A 35 1.41 -14.81 -9.86
C THR A 35 1.16 -13.44 -10.49
N ARG A 36 1.18 -12.35 -9.72
CA ARG A 36 0.94 -10.99 -10.24
C ARG A 36 2.09 -10.48 -11.11
N LEU A 37 3.32 -10.85 -10.80
CA LEU A 37 4.50 -10.46 -11.57
C LEU A 37 4.76 -11.41 -12.76
N ASN A 38 4.18 -12.60 -12.74
CA ASN A 38 4.44 -13.69 -13.69
C ASN A 38 5.93 -14.11 -13.73
N ARG A 39 6.64 -13.91 -12.61
CA ARG A 39 8.04 -14.27 -12.35
C ARG A 39 8.36 -14.03 -10.87
N GLN A 40 9.57 -14.38 -10.44
CA GLN A 40 10.06 -14.01 -9.12
C GLN A 40 10.35 -12.49 -9.06
N PRO A 41 10.10 -11.83 -7.92
CA PRO A 41 10.45 -10.43 -7.73
C PRO A 41 11.97 -10.27 -7.62
N ASN A 42 12.51 -9.11 -7.99
CA ASN A 42 13.84 -8.71 -7.53
C ASN A 42 13.77 -8.09 -6.13
N LEU A 43 14.93 -7.77 -5.54
CA LEU A 43 15.00 -7.23 -4.17
C LEU A 43 14.21 -5.90 -4.01
N VAL A 44 14.24 -5.03 -5.01
CA VAL A 44 13.54 -3.73 -4.96
C VAL A 44 12.03 -3.95 -4.99
N GLU A 45 11.54 -4.81 -5.88
CA GLU A 45 10.14 -5.16 -5.98
C GLU A 45 9.65 -5.83 -4.70
N LEU A 46 10.42 -6.77 -4.16
CA LEU A 46 10.11 -7.42 -2.89
C LEU A 46 9.99 -6.41 -1.75
N GLY A 47 10.93 -5.46 -1.65
CA GLY A 47 10.88 -4.39 -0.65
C GLY A 47 9.67 -3.46 -0.80
N ILE A 48 9.25 -3.18 -2.04
CA ILE A 48 8.01 -2.41 -2.28
C ILE A 48 6.79 -3.20 -1.80
N TYR A 49 6.69 -4.47 -2.18
CA TYR A 49 5.54 -5.31 -1.80
C TYR A 49 5.46 -5.54 -0.29
N SER A 50 6.59 -5.71 0.41
CA SER A 50 6.59 -5.92 1.86
C SER A 50 5.96 -4.75 2.62
N VAL A 51 6.29 -3.52 2.24
CA VAL A 51 5.71 -2.32 2.85
C VAL A 51 4.27 -2.11 2.38
N MET A 52 4.01 -2.17 1.07
CA MET A 52 2.69 -1.88 0.52
C MET A 52 1.61 -2.89 0.96
N TRP A 53 1.99 -4.13 1.27
CA TRP A 53 1.07 -5.16 1.78
C TRP A 53 1.11 -5.31 3.30
N SER A 54 1.89 -4.49 4.00
CA SER A 54 1.83 -4.39 5.47
C SER A 54 0.43 -3.97 5.93
N GLU A 55 0.06 -4.27 7.18
CA GLU A 55 -1.24 -3.83 7.72
C GLU A 55 -1.36 -2.30 7.71
N HIS A 56 -0.26 -1.59 7.99
CA HIS A 56 -0.23 -0.13 8.05
C HIS A 56 -0.62 0.53 6.72
N CYS A 57 -0.11 0.02 5.59
CA CYS A 57 -0.44 0.59 4.28
C CYS A 57 -1.73 0.02 3.68
N SER A 58 -1.96 -1.29 3.84
CA SER A 58 -3.05 -1.98 3.14
C SER A 58 -4.38 -1.98 3.88
N TYR A 59 -4.36 -1.74 5.19
CA TYR A 59 -5.53 -1.89 6.07
C TYR A 59 -6.19 -3.28 5.93
N LYS A 60 -5.42 -4.33 5.60
CA LYS A 60 -5.97 -5.62 5.16
C LYS A 60 -6.89 -6.27 6.18
N SER A 61 -6.64 -6.09 7.48
CA SER A 61 -7.55 -6.57 8.53
C SER A 61 -8.71 -5.60 8.80
N SER A 62 -8.43 -4.30 8.82
CA SER A 62 -9.34 -3.25 9.31
C SER A 62 -10.33 -2.74 8.25
N ARG A 63 -9.98 -2.79 6.96
CA ARG A 63 -10.79 -2.28 5.84
C ARG A 63 -12.23 -2.82 5.83
N ARG A 64 -12.41 -4.12 6.15
CA ARG A 64 -13.73 -4.77 6.20
C ARG A 64 -14.64 -4.24 7.32
N HIS A 65 -14.04 -3.69 8.38
CA HIS A 65 -14.76 -3.12 9.50
C HIS A 65 -15.08 -1.65 9.22
N LEU A 66 -14.10 -0.90 8.69
CA LEU A 66 -14.25 0.51 8.33
C LEU A 66 -15.29 0.73 7.23
N SER A 67 -15.43 -0.20 6.29
CA SER A 67 -16.43 -0.11 5.21
C SER A 67 -17.88 -0.13 5.68
N LYS A 68 -18.13 -0.41 6.96
CA LYS A 68 -19.49 -0.44 7.56
C LYS A 68 -19.95 0.93 8.05
N PHE A 69 -19.06 1.91 8.16
CA PHE A 69 -19.42 3.23 8.63
C PHE A 69 -20.20 4.03 7.58
N PRO A 70 -21.12 4.92 8.00
CA PRO A 70 -21.77 5.85 7.09
C PRO A 70 -20.74 6.84 6.55
N THR A 71 -20.61 6.91 5.22
CA THR A 71 -19.61 7.75 4.54
C THR A 71 -20.22 8.82 3.65
N LYS A 72 -21.56 8.87 3.58
CA LYS A 72 -22.32 9.80 2.74
C LYS A 72 -23.27 10.62 3.59
N GLY A 73 -23.47 11.88 3.22
CA GLY A 73 -24.42 12.77 3.85
C GLY A 73 -24.51 14.12 3.12
N PRO A 74 -25.54 14.94 3.37
CA PRO A 74 -25.78 16.17 2.60
C PRO A 74 -24.65 17.19 2.65
N ARG A 75 -23.86 17.21 3.73
CA ARG A 75 -22.72 18.12 3.92
C ARG A 75 -21.37 17.48 3.60
N VAL A 76 -21.35 16.21 3.19
CA VAL A 76 -20.09 15.54 2.84
C VAL A 76 -19.75 15.91 1.41
N ILE A 77 -18.73 16.77 1.26
CA ILE A 77 -18.18 17.10 -0.06
C ILE A 77 -17.27 15.96 -0.51
N GLN A 78 -16.39 15.47 0.38
CA GLN A 78 -15.50 14.34 0.13
C GLN A 78 -15.44 13.42 1.35
N GLY A 79 -15.83 12.15 1.15
CA GLY A 79 -15.71 11.08 2.14
C GLY A 79 -14.35 10.35 2.07
N PRO A 80 -14.24 9.15 2.68
CA PRO A 80 -13.01 8.36 2.62
C PRO A 80 -12.57 8.03 1.19
N GLY A 81 -11.27 8.13 0.91
CA GLY A 81 -10.67 7.83 -0.39
C GLY A 81 -9.49 8.75 -0.72
N GLU A 82 -9.55 9.99 -0.23
CA GLU A 82 -8.51 11.01 -0.39
C GLU A 82 -7.69 11.19 0.90
N ASN A 83 -6.66 12.03 0.83
CA ASN A 83 -5.78 12.33 1.98
C ASN A 83 -6.49 12.99 3.17
N ALA A 84 -7.69 13.55 3.00
CA ALA A 84 -8.50 14.12 4.08
C ALA A 84 -9.99 14.13 3.71
N GLY A 85 -10.86 14.20 4.72
CA GLY A 85 -12.30 14.41 4.52
C GLY A 85 -12.63 15.90 4.37
N VAL A 86 -13.67 16.22 3.60
CA VAL A 86 -14.11 17.59 3.35
C VAL A 86 -15.60 17.74 3.64
N ILE A 87 -15.94 18.71 4.49
CA ILE A 87 -17.29 18.97 4.97
C ILE A 87 -17.71 20.41 4.64
N ASP A 88 -18.90 20.57 4.05
CA ASP A 88 -19.56 21.87 3.87
C ASP A 88 -20.01 22.43 5.23
N ILE A 89 -19.59 23.65 5.53
CA ILE A 89 -19.94 24.37 6.75
C ILE A 89 -20.86 25.58 6.50
N GLY A 90 -21.32 25.78 5.27
CA GLY A 90 -22.14 26.92 4.86
C GLY A 90 -21.33 28.09 4.31
N ASP A 91 -22.03 29.12 3.85
CA ASP A 91 -21.46 30.39 3.35
C ASP A 91 -20.40 30.25 2.24
N GLY A 92 -20.48 29.16 1.46
CA GLY A 92 -19.50 28.84 0.43
C GLY A 92 -18.14 28.39 0.99
N GLN A 93 -18.09 27.94 2.24
CA GLN A 93 -16.88 27.49 2.94
C GLN A 93 -16.89 25.99 3.22
N ALA A 94 -15.70 25.41 3.42
CA ALA A 94 -15.52 24.01 3.76
C ALA A 94 -14.46 23.80 4.84
N ALA A 95 -14.64 22.78 5.68
CA ALA A 95 -13.65 22.31 6.63
C ALA A 95 -12.97 21.03 6.10
N ILE A 96 -11.64 21.01 6.13
CA ILE A 96 -10.80 19.90 5.66
C ILE A 96 -9.99 19.38 6.84
N PHE A 97 -10.15 18.10 7.19
CA PHE A 97 -9.41 17.53 8.32
C PHE A 97 -9.23 16.01 8.23
N LYS A 98 -8.19 15.53 8.92
CA LYS A 98 -7.84 14.11 9.13
C LYS A 98 -7.18 13.98 10.50
N MET A 99 -7.24 12.78 11.06
CA MET A 99 -6.52 12.39 12.26
C MET A 99 -5.62 11.20 11.93
N GLU A 100 -4.36 11.25 12.37
CA GLU A 100 -3.36 10.19 12.19
C GLU A 100 -2.71 9.85 13.54
N SER A 101 -2.13 8.66 13.63
CA SER A 101 -1.29 8.23 14.74
C SER A 101 0.12 7.94 14.24
N HIS A 102 1.12 8.13 15.10
CA HIS A 102 2.52 7.78 14.84
C HIS A 102 2.91 6.54 15.66
#